data_AF-A0AAI9N592-F1
#
_entry.id   AF-A0AAI9N592-F1
#
_cell.length_a   1.000
_cell.length_b   1.000
_cell.length_c   1.000
_cell.angle_alpha   90.00
_cell.angle_beta   90.00
_cell.angle_gamma   90.00
#
_symmetry.space_group_name_H-M   'P 1'
#
loop_
_entity.id
_entity.type
_entity.pdbx_description
1 polymer ?
#
loop_
_entity_poly.entity_id
_entity_poly.type
_entity_poly.pdbx_seq_one_letter_code
_entity_poly.pdbx_strand_id
1 'polypeptide(L)' 'GYIHCATDWEDYAIQMLDVLGAEPTLKNTSTDPSGYAPRPDYRPTTKFENRGLRLGHGVWDLVFEKLA' A
#
# COMPACT_ATOMS: atom_id res chain seq x y z
N GLY A 1 14.19 3.59 8.72
CA GLY A 1 13.94 3.47 7.27
C GLY A 1 12.56 2.90 7.06
N TYR A 2 11.96 3.08 5.88
CA TYR A 2 10.60 2.60 5.61
C TYR A 2 10.50 1.94 4.24
N ILE A 3 9.51 1.06 4.10
CA ILE A 3 9.08 0.45 2.86
C ILE A 3 7.75 1.10 2.48
N HIS A 4 7.67 1.65 1.27
CA HIS A 4 6.43 2.13 0.69
C HIS A 4 6.19 1.38 -0.62
N CYS A 5 5.11 0.61 -0.65
CA CYS A 5 4.67 -0.10 -1.85
C CYS A 5 3.29 0.39 -2.28
N ALA A 6 3.01 0.31 -3.58
CA ALA A 6 1.70 0.63 -4.12
C ALA A 6 1.34 -0.37 -5.23
N THR A 7 0.08 -0.77 -5.28
CA THR A 7 -0.45 -1.69 -6.30
C THR A 7 -1.87 -1.29 -6.71
N ASP A 8 -2.24 -1.56 -7.96
CA ASP A 8 -3.58 -1.38 -8.53
C ASP A 8 -4.36 -2.71 -8.63
N TRP A 9 -3.85 -3.77 -8.00
CA TRP A 9 -4.48 -5.10 -7.93
C TRP A 9 -4.78 -5.50 -6.48
N GLU A 10 -6.06 -5.69 -6.17
CA GLU A 10 -6.55 -5.98 -4.80
C GLU A 10 -5.98 -7.26 -4.18
N ASP A 11 -6.07 -8.40 -4.88
CA ASP A 11 -5.50 -9.68 -4.40
C ASP A 11 -4.00 -9.56 -4.07
N TYR A 12 -3.28 -8.77 -4.88
CA TYR A 12 -1.86 -8.55 -4.62
C TYR A 12 -1.65 -7.63 -3.41
N ALA A 13 -2.50 -6.62 -3.22
CA ALA A 13 -2.48 -5.77 -2.04
C ALA A 13 -2.69 -6.58 -0.75
N ILE A 14 -3.64 -7.52 -0.76
CA ILE A 14 -3.91 -8.43 0.35
C ILE A 14 -2.66 -9.28 0.65
N GLN A 15 -2.08 -9.89 -0.37
CA GLN A 15 -0.89 -10.73 -0.20
C GLN A 15 0.33 -9.93 0.27
N MET A 16 0.49 -8.68 -0.17
CA MET A 16 1.53 -7.78 0.31
C MET A 16 1.32 -7.43 1.79
N LEU A 17 0.07 -7.16 2.20
CA LEU A 17 -0.28 -6.89 3.59
C LEU A 17 0.02 -8.09 4.49
N ASP A 18 -0.31 -9.30 4.05
CA ASP A 18 -0.03 -10.54 4.78
C ASP A 18 1.48 -10.76 4.96
N VAL A 19 2.27 -10.63 3.89
CA VAL A 19 3.72 -10.84 3.95
C VAL A 19 4.41 -9.78 4.80
N LEU A 20 4.11 -8.51 4.58
CA LEU A 20 4.75 -7.41 5.31
C LEU A 20 4.28 -7.36 6.78
N GLY A 21 3.02 -7.71 7.04
CA GLY A 21 2.46 -7.82 8.39
C GLY A 21 3.02 -8.99 9.20
N ALA A 22 3.46 -10.06 8.53
CA ALA A 22 4.10 -11.21 9.17
C ALA A 22 5.60 -10.99 9.49
N GLU A 23 6.23 -9.96 8.93
CA GLU A 23 7.65 -9.66 9.14
C GLU A 23 7.87 -8.97 10.50
N PRO A 24 8.55 -9.61 11.48
CA PRO A 24 8.66 -9.08 12.83
C PRO A 24 9.43 -7.76 12.95
N THR A 25 10.29 -7.45 11.98
CA THR A 25 11.09 -6.22 11.99
C THR A 25 10.38 -5.03 11.32
N LEU A 26 9.16 -5.22 10.83
CA LEU A 26 8.36 -4.18 10.19
C LEU A 26 7.12 -3.87 11.00
N LYS A 27 6.73 -2.59 11.01
CA LYS A 27 5.49 -2.12 11.62
C LYS A 27 4.68 -1.35 10.60
N ASN A 28 3.45 -1.81 10.36
CA ASN A 28 2.50 -1.09 9.51
C ASN A 28 2.16 0.27 10.14
N THR A 29 2.23 1.33 9.35
CA THR A 29 1.94 2.71 9.80
C THR A 29 0.52 3.16 9.47
N SER A 30 -0.29 2.33 8.82
CA SER A 30 -1.67 2.69 8.47
C SER A 30 -2.51 2.96 9.72
N THR A 31 -3.34 4.00 9.65
CA THR A 31 -4.36 4.33 10.65
C THR A 31 -5.75 3.80 10.28
N ASP A 32 -5.90 3.21 9.09
CA ASP A 32 -7.16 2.66 8.61
C ASP A 32 -7.32 1.19 9.06
N PRO A 33 -8.53 0.75 9.47
CA PRO A 33 -8.76 -0.64 9.86
C PRO A 33 -8.44 -1.68 8.77
N SER A 34 -8.43 -1.29 7.50
CA SER A 34 -8.04 -2.15 6.38
C SER A 34 -6.53 -2.42 6.31
N GLY A 35 -5.71 -1.64 7.03
CA GLY A 35 -4.25 -1.78 7.02
C GLY A 35 -3.54 -1.11 5.84
N TYR A 36 -4.26 -0.47 4.93
CA TYR A 36 -3.69 0.28 3.80
C TYR A 36 -3.49 1.75 4.17
N ALA A 37 -2.36 2.33 3.76
CA ALA A 37 -2.05 3.73 4.00
C ALA A 37 -2.84 4.64 3.05
N PRO A 38 -3.24 5.85 3.50
CA PRO A 38 -3.79 6.83 2.58
C PRO A 38 -2.72 7.20 1.55
N ARG A 39 -3.14 7.33 0.29
CA ARG A 39 -2.26 7.82 -0.76
C ARG A 39 -1.74 9.22 -0.39
N PRO A 40 -0.42 9.46 -0.37
CA PRO A 40 0.10 10.78 -0.06
C PRO A 40 -0.20 11.77 -1.19
N ASP A 41 -0.56 13.01 -0.85
CA ASP A 41 -0.86 14.07 -1.83
C ASP A 41 0.31 14.37 -2.77
N TYR A 42 1.55 14.15 -2.31
CA TYR A 42 2.76 14.37 -3.09
C TYR A 42 3.07 13.24 -4.08
N ARG A 43 2.35 12.11 -4.05
CA ARG A 43 2.61 10.96 -4.92
C ARG A 43 1.96 11.20 -6.29
N PRO A 44 2.74 11.42 -7.37
CA PRO A 44 2.16 11.63 -8.70
C PRO A 44 1.44 10.36 -9.18
N THR A 45 0.31 10.55 -9.86
CA THR A 45 -0.46 9.42 -10.41
C THR A 45 0.26 8.82 -11.60
N THR A 46 0.41 7.50 -11.60
CA THR A 46 1.01 6.80 -12.73
C THR A 46 -0.03 6.54 -13.82
N LYS A 47 0.45 6.21 -15.03
CA LYS A 47 -0.44 5.86 -16.16
C LYS A 47 -1.25 4.59 -15.90
N PHE A 48 -0.74 3.66 -15.08
CA PHE A 48 -1.42 2.42 -14.71
C PHE A 48 -2.57 2.68 -13.76
N GLU A 49 -2.35 3.51 -12.74
CA GLU A 49 -3.40 3.93 -11.80
C GLU A 49 -4.53 4.68 -12.49
N ASN A 50 -4.21 5.58 -13.43
CA ASN A 50 -5.25 6.27 -14.22
C ASN A 50 -6.10 5.29 -15.04
N ARG A 51 -5.50 4.20 -15.55
CA ARG A 51 -6.23 3.14 -16.25
C ARG A 51 -7.07 2.32 -15.27
N GLY A 52 -6.51 1.97 -14.10
CA GLY A 52 -7.19 1.25 -13.03
C GLY A 52 -8.42 2.00 -12.53
N LEU A 53 -8.26 3.27 -12.16
CA LEU A 53 -9.34 4.16 -11.71
C LEU A 53 -10.46 4.29 -12.76
N ARG A 54 -10.11 4.39 -14.05
CA ARG A 54 -11.10 4.44 -15.14
C ARG A 54 -11.90 3.14 -15.28
N LEU A 55 -11.34 2.01 -14.87
CA LEU A 55 -11.99 0.70 -14.84
C LEU A 55 -12.65 0.40 -13.49
N GLY A 56 -12.61 1.33 -12.52
CA GLY A 56 -13.16 1.15 -11.19
C GLY A 56 -12.26 0.40 -10.22
N HIS A 57 -11.00 0.15 -10.58
CA HIS A 57 -10.02 -0.46 -9.69
C HIS A 57 -9.48 0.57 -8.69
N GLY A 58 -9.36 0.15 -7.44
CA GLY A 58 -8.69 0.91 -6.39
C GLY A 58 -7.18 0.97 -6.60
N VAL A 59 -6.53 1.77 -5.76
CA VAL A 59 -5.07 1.74 -5.59
C VAL A 59 -4.82 1.59 -4.10
N TRP A 60 -3.95 0.64 -3.75
CA TRP A 60 -3.59 0.33 -2.39
C TRP A 60 -2.15 0.73 -2.15
N ASP A 61 -1.95 1.68 -1.24
CA ASP A 61 -0.64 2.07 -0.74
C ASP A 61 -0.39 1.34 0.60
N LEU A 62 0.80 0.80 0.80
CA LEU A 62 1.24 0.16 2.04
C LEU A 62 2.52 0.84 2.51
N VAL A 63 2.54 1.27 3.78
CA VAL A 63 3.71 1.92 4.38
C VAL A 63 4.07 1.18 5.67
N PHE A 64 5.31 0.71 5.73
CA PHE A 64 5.86 -0.01 6.87
C PHE A 64 7.17 0.64 7.31
N GLU A 65 7.30 0.88 8.61
CA GLU A 65 8.55 1.34 9.22
C GLU A 65 9.36 0.17 9.77
N LYS A 66 10.68 0.22 9.57
CA LYS A 66 11.59 -0.75 10.19
C LYS A 66 11.72 -0.45 11.68
N LEU A 67 11.43 -1.45 12.51
CA LEU A 67 11.66 -1.44 13.95
C LEU A 67 13.16 -1.49 14.25
N ALA A 68 13.59 -0.74 15.28
CA ALA A 68 14.98 -0.65 15.70
C ALA A 68 15.44 -1.91 16.45
#